data_AF-C0D6Z0-F1
#
_entry.id   AF-C0D6Z0-F1
#
_cell.length_a   1.000
_cell.length_b   1.000
_cell.length_c   1.000
_cell.angle_alpha   90.00
_cell.angle_beta   90.00
_cell.angle_gamma   90.00
#
_symmetry.space_group_name_H-M   'P 1'
#
loop_
_entity.id
_entity.type
_entity.pdbx_description
1 polymer ?
#
loop_
_entity_poly.entity_id
_entity_poly.type
_entity_poly.pdbx_seq_one_letter_code
_entity_poly.pdbx_strand_id
1 'polypeptide(L)'
;MIITYKIPSGIMRINADEFFRLARKSAIRRMFKQLRQDDKAAGEYTPQIREYLEEWEQKAHDEIARLYGKQVDAETLYREVKTRYEEMQSPCYARFTRDEKVLAAARGIVRDAKSEVSYIKRGITEAQKMEKRYKEIQEDVVKILEGGRNGKQS
;
A
#
# COMPACT_ATOMS: atom_id res chain seq x y z
N MET A 1 -13.20 -3.01 -10.49
CA MET A 1 -14.70 -3.06 -10.50
C MET A 1 -15.28 -1.73 -10.99
N ILE A 2 -16.40 -1.73 -11.74
CA ILE A 2 -17.12 -0.48 -12.12
C ILE A 2 -18.45 -0.38 -11.39
N ILE A 3 -18.63 0.66 -10.58
CA ILE A 3 -19.83 0.92 -9.78
C ILE A 3 -20.70 1.92 -10.55
N THR A 4 -21.97 1.57 -10.78
CA THR A 4 -22.91 2.43 -11.52
C THR A 4 -24.16 2.69 -10.68
N TYR A 5 -24.52 3.96 -10.46
CA TYR A 5 -25.71 4.30 -9.68
C TYR A 5 -26.34 5.61 -10.16
N LYS A 6 -27.63 5.79 -9.88
CA LYS A 6 -28.37 7.02 -10.23
C LYS A 6 -28.05 8.16 -9.25
N ILE A 7 -27.93 9.36 -9.79
CA ILE A 7 -27.88 10.63 -9.07
C ILE A 7 -28.90 11.60 -9.67
N PRO A 8 -29.27 12.70 -8.99
CA PRO A 8 -30.26 13.64 -9.52
C PRO A 8 -29.97 14.18 -10.91
N SER A 9 -28.68 14.31 -11.28
CA SER A 9 -28.24 14.83 -12.58
C SER A 9 -27.96 13.75 -13.63
N GLY A 10 -28.26 12.47 -13.37
CA GLY A 10 -28.05 11.38 -14.33
C GLY A 10 -27.48 10.11 -13.72
N ILE A 11 -26.58 9.44 -14.45
CA ILE A 11 -25.94 8.18 -14.02
C ILE A 11 -24.47 8.46 -13.70
N MET A 12 -24.04 8.04 -12.52
CA MET A 12 -22.64 8.05 -12.11
C MET A 12 -22.00 6.70 -12.40
N ARG A 13 -20.74 6.71 -12.88
CA ARG A 13 -19.92 5.51 -13.12
C ARG A 13 -18.55 5.72 -12.50
N ILE A 14 -18.12 4.80 -11.64
CA ILE A 14 -16.87 4.92 -10.89
C ILE A 14 -16.02 3.67 -11.09
N ASN A 15 -14.76 3.86 -11.45
CA ASN A 15 -13.75 2.80 -11.37
C ASN A 15 -13.28 2.69 -9.92
N ALA A 16 -13.62 1.58 -9.26
CA ALA A 16 -13.32 1.34 -7.85
C ALA A 16 -11.80 1.36 -7.56
N ASP A 17 -11.00 0.81 -8.47
CA ASP A 17 -9.55 0.66 -8.33
C ASP A 17 -8.85 2.01 -8.26
N GLU A 18 -9.22 2.93 -9.14
CA GLU A 18 -8.67 4.28 -9.13
C GLU A 18 -9.28 5.11 -8.01
N PHE A 19 -10.60 5.03 -7.84
CA PHE A 19 -11.33 5.90 -6.94
C PHE A 19 -11.01 5.62 -5.47
N PHE A 20 -11.08 4.37 -5.02
CA PHE A 20 -10.79 4.06 -3.62
C PHE A 20 -9.31 4.25 -3.30
N ARG A 21 -8.40 4.14 -4.28
CA ARG A 21 -6.98 4.42 -4.08
C ARG A 21 -6.68 5.92 -3.97
N LEU A 22 -7.29 6.77 -4.80
CA LEU A 22 -6.86 8.16 -4.96
C LEU A 22 -7.81 9.20 -4.36
N ALA A 23 -9.12 8.90 -4.26
CA ALA A 23 -10.11 9.90 -3.87
C ALA A 23 -9.94 10.36 -2.41
N ARG A 24 -10.32 11.59 -2.09
CA ARG A 24 -10.36 12.03 -0.69
C ARG A 24 -11.46 11.28 0.07
N LYS A 25 -11.25 11.06 1.38
CA LYS A 25 -12.23 10.41 2.25
C LYS A 25 -13.64 11.02 2.17
N SER A 26 -13.72 12.35 2.06
CA SER A 26 -15.00 13.06 1.91
C SER A 26 -15.71 12.73 0.59
N ALA A 27 -14.97 12.51 -0.50
CA ALA A 27 -15.55 12.12 -1.80
C ALA A 27 -16.07 10.69 -1.74
N ILE A 28 -15.34 9.77 -1.11
CA ILE A 28 -15.75 8.38 -0.90
C ILE A 28 -17.04 8.32 -0.06
N ARG A 29 -17.10 9.05 1.05
CA ARG A 29 -18.31 9.14 1.88
C ARG A 29 -19.50 9.73 1.13
N ARG A 30 -19.26 10.75 0.28
CA ARG A 30 -20.30 11.33 -0.57
C ARG A 30 -20.83 10.31 -1.57
N MET A 31 -19.93 9.57 -2.21
CA MET A 31 -20.28 8.49 -3.13
C MET A 31 -21.14 7.44 -2.42
N PHE A 32 -20.77 6.96 -1.23
CA PHE A 32 -21.60 6.02 -0.47
C PHE A 32 -22.98 6.59 -0.11
N LYS A 33 -23.05 7.86 0.29
CA LYS A 33 -24.35 8.52 0.56
C LYS A 33 -25.24 8.58 -0.68
N GLN A 34 -24.67 8.83 -1.86
CA GLN A 34 -25.43 8.85 -3.11
C GLN A 34 -25.82 7.44 -3.55
N LEU A 35 -24.89 6.48 -3.48
CA LEU A 35 -25.16 5.08 -3.79
C LEU A 35 -26.34 4.55 -2.96
N ARG A 36 -26.39 4.89 -1.67
CA ARG A 36 -27.49 4.51 -0.77
C ARG A 36 -28.86 5.07 -1.18
N GLN A 37 -28.91 6.15 -1.96
CA GLN A 37 -30.18 6.71 -2.46
C GLN A 37 -30.76 5.90 -3.63
N ASP A 38 -29.98 5.02 -4.24
CA ASP A 38 -30.41 4.09 -5.28
C ASP A 38 -30.47 2.68 -4.69
N ASP A 39 -31.65 2.28 -4.16
CA ASP A 39 -31.82 1.02 -3.43
C ASP A 39 -31.36 -0.22 -4.21
N LYS A 40 -31.59 -0.22 -5.54
CA LYS A 40 -31.17 -1.32 -6.41
C LYS A 40 -29.65 -1.38 -6.48
N ALA A 41 -29.00 -0.26 -6.80
CA ALA A 41 -27.54 -0.19 -6.89
C ALA A 41 -26.89 -0.43 -5.52
N ALA A 42 -27.46 0.08 -4.43
CA ALA A 42 -26.99 -0.17 -3.08
C ALA A 42 -27.05 -1.66 -2.71
N GLY A 43 -28.14 -2.35 -3.03
CA GLY A 43 -28.27 -3.79 -2.82
C GLY A 43 -27.23 -4.60 -3.61
N GLU A 44 -26.97 -4.20 -4.86
CA GLU A 44 -26.01 -4.86 -5.75
C GLU A 44 -24.55 -4.61 -5.35
N TYR A 45 -24.17 -3.36 -5.12
CA TYR A 45 -22.76 -2.96 -5.00
C TYR A 45 -22.23 -2.95 -3.57
N THR A 46 -23.07 -2.82 -2.54
CA THR A 46 -22.57 -2.85 -1.14
C THR A 46 -21.76 -4.13 -0.83
N PRO A 47 -22.27 -5.35 -1.10
CA PRO A 47 -21.48 -6.57 -0.87
C PRO A 47 -20.22 -6.63 -1.75
N GLN A 48 -20.29 -6.19 -3.01
CA GLN A 48 -19.14 -6.18 -3.92
C GLN A 48 -18.05 -5.19 -3.47
N ILE A 49 -18.44 -4.01 -2.98
CA ILE A 49 -17.51 -3.02 -2.43
C ILE A 49 -16.83 -3.57 -1.19
N ARG A 50 -17.57 -4.27 -0.32
CA ARG A 50 -17.00 -4.92 0.87
C ARG A 50 -15.95 -5.95 0.47
N GLU A 51 -16.32 -6.94 -0.36
CA GLU A 51 -15.41 -8.00 -0.82
C GLU A 51 -14.17 -7.41 -1.50
N TYR A 52 -14.38 -6.42 -2.38
CA TYR A 52 -13.28 -5.70 -3.02
C TYR A 52 -12.32 -5.08 -2.00
N LEU A 53 -12.83 -4.36 -0.99
CA LEU A 53 -11.98 -3.70 0.00
C LEU A 53 -11.27 -4.68 0.93
N GLU A 54 -11.92 -5.79 1.28
CA GLU A 54 -11.33 -6.88 2.07
C GLU A 54 -10.17 -7.53 1.29
N GLU A 55 -10.38 -7.86 0.01
CA GLU A 55 -9.34 -8.42 -0.87
C GLU A 55 -8.15 -7.48 -0.99
N TRP A 56 -8.38 -6.18 -1.17
CA TRP A 56 -7.31 -5.19 -1.32
C TRP A 56 -6.60 -4.84 -0.02
N GLU A 57 -7.29 -4.87 1.12
CA GLU A 57 -6.65 -4.80 2.44
C GLU A 57 -5.71 -6.00 2.62
N GLN A 58 -6.19 -7.22 2.36
CA GLN A 58 -5.39 -8.43 2.48
C GLN A 58 -4.19 -8.41 1.54
N LYS A 59 -4.35 -8.01 0.27
CA LYS A 59 -3.22 -7.86 -0.66
C LYS A 59 -2.18 -6.87 -0.16
N ALA A 60 -2.61 -5.75 0.43
CA ALA A 60 -1.68 -4.79 1.02
C ALA A 60 -0.96 -5.38 2.24
N HIS A 61 -1.67 -6.13 3.08
CA HIS A 61 -1.10 -6.87 4.21
C HIS A 61 -0.04 -7.89 3.77
N ASP A 62 -0.36 -8.72 2.78
CA ASP A 62 0.55 -9.73 2.23
C ASP A 62 1.80 -9.09 1.61
N GLU A 63 1.64 -7.95 0.93
CA GLU A 63 2.75 -7.18 0.37
C GLU A 63 3.67 -6.62 1.47
N ILE A 64 3.10 -6.15 2.59
CA ILE A 64 3.89 -5.73 3.76
C ILE A 64 4.74 -6.90 4.28
N ALA A 65 4.14 -8.06 4.48
CA ALA A 65 4.84 -9.26 4.95
C ALA A 65 5.96 -9.68 3.98
N ARG A 66 5.67 -9.68 2.67
CA ARG A 66 6.63 -9.99 1.61
C ARG A 66 7.80 -9.00 1.59
N LEU A 67 7.53 -7.71 1.79
CA LEU A 67 8.56 -6.68 1.80
C LEU A 67 9.41 -6.70 3.08
N TYR A 68 8.82 -7.04 4.23
CA TYR A 68 9.60 -7.27 5.46
C TYR A 68 10.60 -8.41 5.29
N GLY A 69 10.21 -9.51 4.65
CA GLY A 69 11.14 -10.60 4.31
C GLY A 69 12.32 -10.09 3.48
N LYS A 70 12.04 -9.38 2.39
CA LYS A 70 13.10 -8.77 1.54
C LYS A 70 13.95 -7.75 2.29
N GLN A 71 13.38 -7.00 3.24
CA GLN A 71 14.10 -6.00 4.02
C GLN A 71 15.21 -6.66 4.85
N VAL A 72 14.92 -7.80 5.48
CA VAL A 72 15.91 -8.54 6.30
C VAL A 72 17.10 -8.96 5.45
N ASP A 73 16.84 -9.53 4.27
CA ASP A 73 17.88 -9.96 3.34
C ASP A 73 18.72 -8.77 2.84
N ALA A 74 18.06 -7.68 2.43
CA ALA A 74 18.72 -6.47 1.94
C ALA A 74 19.54 -5.77 3.03
N GLU A 75 19.04 -5.72 4.27
CA GLU A 75 19.78 -5.15 5.39
C GLU A 75 21.00 -6.00 5.76
N THR A 76 20.89 -7.32 5.68
CA THR A 76 22.00 -8.25 5.90
C THR A 76 23.08 -8.03 4.84
N LEU A 77 22.70 -8.04 3.56
CA LEU A 77 23.62 -7.77 2.46
C LEU A 77 24.30 -6.41 2.63
N TYR A 78 23.53 -5.35 2.95
CA TYR A 78 24.08 -4.02 3.18
C TYR A 78 25.13 -4.00 4.30
N ARG A 79 24.87 -4.68 5.43
CA ARG A 79 25.84 -4.79 6.52
C ARG A 79 27.11 -5.49 6.06
N GLU A 80 26.98 -6.63 5.38
CA GLU A 80 28.12 -7.40 4.88
C GLU A 80 28.99 -6.59 3.92
N VAL A 81 28.40 -5.96 2.90
CA VAL A 81 29.17 -5.19 1.92
C VAL A 81 29.77 -3.93 2.54
N LYS A 82 29.09 -3.32 3.52
CA LYS A 82 29.62 -2.18 4.27
C LYS A 82 30.83 -2.58 5.11
N THR A 83 30.73 -3.67 5.86
CA THR A 83 31.85 -4.19 6.65
C THR A 83 33.03 -4.55 5.75
N ARG A 84 32.81 -5.22 4.63
CA ARG A 84 33.88 -5.51 3.65
C ARG A 84 34.56 -4.25 3.14
N TYR A 85 33.77 -3.22 2.81
CA TYR A 85 34.32 -1.94 2.38
C TYR A 85 35.15 -1.26 3.49
N GLU A 86 34.69 -1.28 4.74
CA GLU A 86 35.44 -0.75 5.89
C GLU A 86 36.76 -1.51 6.12
N GLU A 87 36.76 -2.84 6.00
CA GLU A 87 37.96 -3.69 6.05
C GLU A 87 38.98 -3.29 4.97
N MET A 88 38.50 -3.01 3.75
CA MET A 88 39.37 -2.61 2.62
C MET A 88 40.05 -1.26 2.83
N GLN A 89 39.50 -0.39 3.68
CA GLN A 89 40.04 0.94 3.96
C GLN A 89 41.08 0.97 5.09
N SER A 90 41.14 -0.07 5.93
CA SER A 90 41.99 -0.09 7.12
C SER A 90 43.18 -1.03 6.97
N PRO A 91 44.42 -0.55 7.16
CA PRO A 91 45.63 -1.37 7.02
C PRO A 91 45.74 -2.50 8.03
N CYS A 92 44.86 -2.54 9.04
CA CYS A 92 44.80 -3.59 10.05
C CYS A 92 44.11 -4.88 9.55
N TYR A 93 43.48 -4.87 8.37
CA TYR A 93 42.78 -6.03 7.81
C TYR A 93 43.50 -6.58 6.58
N ALA A 94 43.43 -7.91 6.40
CA ALA A 94 44.04 -8.59 5.26
C ALA A 94 43.48 -8.16 3.90
N ARG A 95 42.27 -7.60 3.87
CA ARG A 95 41.60 -7.09 2.66
C ARG A 95 41.95 -5.64 2.33
N PHE A 96 42.81 -4.99 3.11
CA PHE A 96 43.23 -3.63 2.87
C PHE A 96 43.75 -3.44 1.45
N THR A 97 43.32 -2.35 0.79
CA THR A 97 43.84 -1.96 -0.51
C THR A 97 43.95 -0.45 -0.64
N ARG A 98 44.95 0.00 -1.40
CA ARG A 98 45.11 1.41 -1.82
C ARG A 98 44.66 1.64 -3.26
N ASP A 99 44.18 0.60 -3.95
CA ASP A 99 43.68 0.72 -5.31
C ASP A 99 42.35 1.49 -5.31
N GLU A 100 42.39 2.72 -5.83
CA GLU A 100 41.24 3.61 -5.89
C GLU A 100 40.08 3.05 -6.73
N LYS A 101 40.37 2.29 -7.80
CA LYS A 101 39.32 1.69 -8.64
C LYS A 101 38.59 0.59 -7.87
N VAL A 102 39.34 -0.21 -7.13
CA VAL A 102 38.78 -1.28 -6.29
C VAL A 102 37.94 -0.70 -5.15
N LEU A 103 38.41 0.35 -4.47
CA LEU A 103 37.64 1.05 -3.44
C LEU A 103 36.40 1.74 -4.01
N ALA A 104 36.49 2.37 -5.17
CA ALA A 104 35.34 3.00 -5.83
C ALA A 104 34.26 1.98 -6.21
N ALA A 105 34.65 0.81 -6.72
CA ALA A 105 33.73 -0.28 -7.03
C ALA A 105 33.03 -0.80 -5.76
N ALA A 106 33.78 -1.06 -4.69
CA ALA A 106 33.22 -1.50 -3.41
C ALA A 106 32.27 -0.46 -2.80
N ARG A 107 32.63 0.83 -2.85
CA ARG A 107 31.75 1.93 -2.45
C ARG A 107 30.46 1.99 -3.27
N GLY A 108 30.54 1.71 -4.57
CA GLY A 108 29.38 1.57 -5.45
C GLY A 108 28.41 0.50 -4.96
N ILE A 109 28.92 -0.69 -4.67
CA ILE A 109 28.13 -1.81 -4.13
C ILE A 109 27.43 -1.43 -2.81
N VAL A 110 28.16 -0.78 -1.89
CA VAL A 110 27.57 -0.30 -0.62
C VAL A 110 26.43 0.68 -0.86
N ARG A 111 26.61 1.62 -1.78
CA ARG A 111 25.58 2.62 -2.13
C ARG A 111 24.35 1.95 -2.72
N ASP A 112 24.54 1.00 -3.61
CA ASP A 112 23.44 0.32 -4.28
C ASP A 112 22.65 -0.56 -3.28
N ALA A 113 23.35 -1.30 -2.41
CA ALA A 113 22.72 -2.06 -1.32
C ALA A 113 21.95 -1.17 -0.33
N LYS A 114 22.50 0.00 0.04
CA LYS A 114 21.80 0.99 0.88
C LYS A 114 20.54 1.53 0.19
N SER A 115 20.61 1.72 -1.13
CA SER A 115 19.50 2.25 -1.92
C SER A 115 18.36 1.23 -1.98
N GLU A 116 18.68 -0.05 -2.13
CA GLU A 116 17.70 -1.15 -2.09
C GLU A 116 16.95 -1.20 -0.75
N VAL A 117 17.68 -1.16 0.38
CA VAL A 117 17.07 -1.10 1.72
C VAL A 117 16.11 0.09 1.83
N SER A 118 16.52 1.26 1.31
CA SER A 118 15.71 2.47 1.36
C SER A 118 14.45 2.36 0.48
N TYR A 119 14.56 1.74 -0.68
CA TYR A 119 13.44 1.47 -1.59
C TYR A 119 12.42 0.53 -0.95
N ILE A 120 12.87 -0.58 -0.36
CA ILE A 120 12.00 -1.54 0.33
C ILE A 120 11.26 -0.87 1.50
N LYS A 121 11.96 -0.07 2.32
CA LYS A 121 11.33 0.69 3.43
C LYS A 121 10.22 1.62 2.97
N ARG A 122 10.42 2.30 1.83
CA ARG A 122 9.37 3.13 1.23
C ARG A 122 8.20 2.27 0.77
N GLY A 123 8.46 1.13 0.13
CA GLY A 123 7.43 0.17 -0.26
C GLY A 123 6.57 -0.29 0.92
N ILE A 124 7.18 -0.65 2.05
CA ILE A 124 6.48 -1.04 3.27
C ILE A 124 5.58 0.09 3.77
N THR A 125 6.12 1.32 3.80
CA THR A 125 5.36 2.50 4.25
C THR A 125 4.14 2.76 3.36
N GLU A 126 4.30 2.65 2.04
CA GLU A 126 3.18 2.85 1.12
C GLU A 126 2.14 1.72 1.22
N ALA A 127 2.57 0.46 1.37
CA ALA A 127 1.66 -0.66 1.56
C ALA A 127 0.86 -0.53 2.87
N GLN A 128 1.50 -0.12 3.97
CA GLN A 128 0.84 0.19 5.25
C GLN A 128 -0.20 1.32 5.13
N LYS A 129 0.11 2.36 4.35
CA LYS A 129 -0.86 3.42 4.06
C LYS A 129 -2.07 2.88 3.30
N MET A 130 -1.86 1.98 2.35
CA MET A 130 -2.96 1.38 1.57
C MET A 130 -3.81 0.44 2.41
N GLU A 131 -3.21 -0.46 3.19
CA GLU A 131 -3.90 -1.34 4.13
C GLU A 131 -4.81 -0.52 5.08
N LYS A 132 -4.23 0.46 5.78
CA LYS A 132 -4.98 1.36 6.67
C LYS A 132 -6.11 2.07 5.94
N ARG A 133 -5.84 2.54 4.73
CA ARG A 133 -6.83 3.25 3.92
C ARG A 133 -8.02 2.36 3.57
N TYR A 134 -7.78 1.13 3.11
CA TYR A 134 -8.88 0.20 2.77
C TYR A 134 -9.71 -0.14 4.01
N LYS A 135 -9.06 -0.40 5.15
CA LYS A 135 -9.73 -0.60 6.43
C LYS A 135 -10.63 0.58 6.83
N GLU A 136 -10.13 1.82 6.71
CA GLU A 136 -10.93 3.01 7.00
C GLU A 136 -12.14 3.18 6.06
N ILE A 137 -12.01 2.75 4.79
CA ILE A 137 -13.13 2.78 3.84
C ILE A 137 -14.15 1.71 4.20
N GLN A 138 -13.73 0.50 4.60
CA GLN A 138 -14.64 -0.55 5.07
C GLN A 138 -15.46 -0.08 6.29
N GLU A 139 -14.85 0.64 7.23
CA GLU A 139 -15.60 1.25 8.33
C GLU A 139 -16.68 2.23 7.83
N ASP A 140 -16.35 3.03 6.82
CA ASP A 140 -17.31 3.96 6.22
C ASP A 140 -18.43 3.22 5.46
N VAL A 141 -18.16 2.04 4.86
CA VAL A 141 -19.19 1.15 4.28
C VAL A 141 -20.19 0.72 5.35
N VAL A 142 -19.70 0.17 6.46
CA VAL A 142 -20.54 -0.27 7.59
C VAL A 142 -21.38 0.89 8.12
N LYS A 143 -20.75 2.06 8.34
CA LYS A 143 -21.42 3.24 8.91
C LYS A 143 -22.48 3.83 7.97
N ILE A 144 -22.21 3.90 6.66
CA ILE A 144 -23.04 4.67 5.73
C ILE A 144 -24.04 3.78 4.98
N LEU A 145 -23.59 2.64 4.46
CA LEU A 145 -24.39 1.77 3.60
C LEU A 145 -25.22 0.76 4.42
N GLU A 146 -24.73 0.33 5.58
CA GLU A 146 -25.32 -0.78 6.34
C GLU A 146 -26.01 -0.32 7.63
N GLY A 147 -25.40 0.63 8.35
CA GLY A 147 -25.89 1.18 9.62
C GLY A 147 -27.21 1.97 9.53
N GLY A 148 -27.82 2.02 8.35
CA GLY A 148 -29.11 2.67 8.10
C GLY A 148 -30.30 1.73 7.86
N ARG A 149 -30.10 0.40 7.85
CA ARG A 149 -31.16 -0.58 7.52
C ARG A 149 -32.04 -1.01 8.72
N ASN A 150 -31.72 -0.57 9.95
CA ASN A 150 -32.48 -0.96 11.17
C ASN A 150 -33.71 -0.07 11.48
N GLY A 151 -34.23 0.70 10.51
CA GLY A 151 -35.26 1.73 10.76
C GLY A 151 -36.59 1.58 10.04
N LYS A 152 -36.82 0.50 9.28
CA LYS A 152 -38.13 0.21 8.65
C LYS A 152 -38.40 -1.29 8.64
N GLN A 153 -38.90 -1.82 9.74
CA GLN A 153 -39.83 -2.93 9.69
C GLN A 153 -41.20 -2.36 10.06
N SER A 154 -42.11 -2.51 9.10
CA SER A 154 -43.54 -2.18 9.17
C SER A 154 -44.27 -3.17 10.06
#